data_AF-A0AAW8YPE6-F1
#
_entry.id   AF-A0AAW8YPE6-F1
#
_cell.length_a   1.000
_cell.length_b   1.000
_cell.length_c   1.000
_cell.angle_alpha   90.00
_cell.angle_beta   90.00
_cell.angle_gamma   90.00
#
_symmetry.space_group_name_H-M   'P 1'
#
loop_
_entity.id
_entity.type
_entity.pdbx_description
1 polymer ?
#
loop_
_entity_poly.entity_id
_entity_poly.type
_entity_poly.pdbx_seq_one_letter_code
_entity_poly.pdbx_strand_id
1 'polypeptide(L)' 'MKNAYVVKLGNLYVYEVGNDVLGNPYYRMTSIAREARYLSYDKAKETAELIGGKVYKVVLEEVQS' A
#
# COMPACT_ATOMS: atom_id res chain seq x y z
N MET A 1 -15.03 -9.18 -7.18
CA MET A 1 -14.17 -8.71 -6.08
C MET A 1 -13.30 -7.57 -6.59
N LYS A 2 -13.19 -6.45 -5.88
CA LYS A 2 -12.23 -5.39 -6.25
C LYS A 2 -10.83 -5.92 -5.93
N ASN A 3 -9.94 -5.97 -6.92
CA ASN A 3 -8.53 -6.29 -6.68
C ASN A 3 -7.94 -5.22 -5.75
N ALA A 4 -7.25 -5.64 -4.70
CA ALA A 4 -6.52 -4.75 -3.80
C ALA A 4 -5.01 -4.92 -4.05
N TYR A 5 -4.26 -3.83 -3.92
CA TYR A 5 -2.82 -3.83 -4.14
C TYR A 5 -2.11 -3.21 -2.95
N VAL A 6 -0.89 -3.67 -2.68
CA VAL A 6 0.01 -3.10 -1.69
C VAL A 6 1.33 -2.76 -2.36
N VAL A 7 2.04 -1.78 -1.81
CA VAL A 7 3.38 -1.40 -2.27
C VAL A 7 4.40 -1.82 -1.25
N LYS A 8 5.50 -2.44 -1.69
CA LYS A 8 6.63 -2.80 -0.85
C LYS A 8 7.93 -2.15 -1.30
N LEU A 9 8.77 -1.76 -0.35
CA LEU A 9 10.19 -1.47 -0.56
C LEU A 9 10.99 -2.46 0.29
N GLY A 10 11.63 -3.43 -0.37
CA GLY A 10 12.21 -4.59 0.31
C GLY A 10 11.16 -5.36 1.12
N ASN A 11 11.37 -5.45 2.44
CA ASN A 11 10.47 -6.16 3.36
C ASN A 11 9.41 -5.26 4.02
N LEU A 12 9.40 -3.97 3.69
CA LEU A 12 8.49 -3.00 4.29
C LEU A 12 7.29 -2.75 3.38
N TYR A 13 6.12 -2.59 3.97
CA TYR A 13 4.87 -2.22 3.32
C TYR A 13 4.64 -0.72 3.47
N VAL A 14 4.07 -0.10 2.44
CA VAL A 14 3.57 1.28 2.54
C VAL A 14 2.39 1.33 3.51
N TYR A 15 2.46 2.26 4.45
CA TYR A 15 1.43 2.61 5.43
C TYR A 15 1.19 4.13 5.33
N GLU A 16 0.03 4.52 4.80
CA GLU A 16 -0.35 5.93 4.73
C GLU A 16 -0.82 6.38 6.12
N VAL A 17 -0.20 7.42 6.65
CA VAL A 17 -0.51 7.94 7.99
C VAL A 17 -1.45 9.15 7.90
N GLY A 18 -1.41 9.89 6.79
CA GLY A 18 -2.29 11.03 6.53
C GLY A 18 -1.69 11.99 5.51
N ASN A 19 -2.19 13.23 5.53
CA ASN A 19 -1.67 14.33 4.73
C ASN A 19 -0.83 15.27 5.60
N ASP A 20 0.20 15.88 5.01
CA ASP A 20 0.94 16.96 5.63
C ASP A 20 0.11 18.25 5.72
N VAL A 21 0.68 19.32 6.28
CA VAL A 21 0.02 20.62 6.46
C VAL A 21 -0.42 21.25 5.12
N LEU A 22 0.19 20.82 4.01
CA LEU A 22 -0.11 21.29 2.65
C LEU A 22 -1.05 20.34 1.89
N GLY A 23 -1.52 19.27 2.53
CA GLY A 23 -2.42 18.30 1.91
C GLY A 23 -1.71 17.21 1.10
N ASN A 24 -0.37 17.17 1.08
CA ASN A 24 0.35 16.13 0.38
C ASN A 24 0.33 14.83 1.21
N PRO A 25 0.07 13.68 0.59
CA PRO A 25 0.13 12.41 1.29
C PRO A 25 1.56 12.14 1.75
N TYR A 26 1.73 11.80 3.02
CA TYR A 26 3.00 11.29 3.53
C TYR A 26 2.86 9.82 3.90
N TYR A 27 3.82 9.04 3.43
CA TYR A 27 3.86 7.60 3.62
C TYR A 27 4.86 7.26 4.72
N ARG A 28 4.44 6.44 5.67
CA ARG A 28 5.36 5.66 6.50
C ARG A 28 5.47 4.26 5.91
N MET A 29 6.46 3.53 6.40
CA MET A 29 6.63 2.13 6.07
C MET A 29 6.51 1.29 7.34
N THR A 30 5.90 0.12 7.22
CA THR A 30 5.72 -0.84 8.32
C THR A 30 6.23 -2.21 7.88
N SER A 31 6.82 -2.99 8.79
CA SER A 31 7.12 -4.39 8.54
C SER A 31 5.90 -5.30 8.74
N ILE A 32 4.76 -4.74 9.18
CA ILE A 32 3.57 -5.51 9.56
C ILE A 32 2.58 -5.51 8.40
N ALA A 33 2.38 -6.66 7.77
CA ALA A 33 1.52 -6.79 6.59
C ALA A 33 0.06 -6.36 6.82
N ARG A 34 -0.50 -6.60 8.01
CA ARG A 34 -1.90 -6.23 8.35
C ARG A 34 -2.13 -4.71 8.39
N GLU A 35 -1.06 -3.94 8.53
CA GLU A 35 -1.11 -2.48 8.57
C GLU A 35 -0.87 -1.88 7.19
N ALA A 36 -0.62 -2.70 6.16
CA ALA A 36 -0.39 -2.20 4.81
C ALA A 36 -1.60 -1.41 4.29
N ARG A 37 -1.32 -0.30 3.61
CA ARG A 37 -2.33 0.46 2.88
C ARG A 37 -2.74 -0.32 1.63
N TYR A 38 -4.04 -0.64 1.54
CA TYR A 38 -4.63 -1.22 0.33
C TYR A 38 -5.00 -0.11 -0.65
N LEU A 39 -4.49 -0.21 -1.87
CA LEU A 39 -4.61 0.79 -2.93
C LEU A 39 -5.28 0.20 -4.18
N SER A 40 -5.81 1.08 -5.02
CA SER A 40 -6.06 0.75 -6.43
C SER A 40 -4.74 0.52 -7.16
N TYR A 41 -4.78 -0.19 -8.29
CA TYR A 41 -3.58 -0.46 -9.07
C TYR A 41 -2.83 0.82 -9.48
N ASP A 42 -3.55 1.83 -9.99
CA ASP A 42 -2.93 3.07 -10.46
C ASP A 42 -2.21 3.83 -9.34
N LYS A 43 -2.86 3.96 -8.18
CA LYS A 43 -2.23 4.57 -6.98
C LYS A 43 -1.04 3.76 -6.48
N ALA A 44 -1.14 2.43 -6.49
CA ALA A 44 -0.05 1.56 -6.09
C ALA A 44 1.14 1.70 -7.04
N LYS A 45 0.89 1.79 -8.35
CA LYS A 45 1.92 1.98 -9.37
C LYS A 45 2.63 3.33 -9.19
N GLU A 46 1.86 4.42 -9.08
CA GLU A 46 2.40 5.76 -8.82
C GLU A 46 3.25 5.80 -7.54
N THR A 47 2.73 5.22 -6.45
CA THR A 47 3.46 5.17 -5.17
C THR A 47 4.74 4.34 -5.29
N ALA A 48 4.70 3.19 -5.98
CA ALA A 48 5.87 2.35 -6.19
C ALA A 48 6.95 3.06 -7.01
N GLU A 49 6.57 3.79 -8.07
CA GLU A 49 7.48 4.59 -8.88
C GLU A 49 8.11 5.73 -8.05
N LEU A 50 7.32 6.40 -7.21
CA LEU A 50 7.78 7.49 -6.34
C LEU A 50 8.84 7.05 -5.33
N ILE A 51 8.66 5.86 -4.72
CA ILE A 51 9.53 5.38 -3.63
C ILE A 51 10.57 4.34 -4.07
N GLY A 52 10.61 3.99 -5.37
CA GLY A 52 11.44 2.89 -5.89
C GLY A 52 11.01 1.49 -5.40
N GLY A 53 9.73 1.34 -5.07
CA GLY A 53 9.13 0.11 -4.56
C GLY A 53 8.60 -0.82 -5.66
N LYS A 54 7.81 -1.81 -5.26
CA LYS A 54 7.13 -2.75 -6.15
C LYS A 54 5.69 -2.95 -5.72
N VAL A 55 4.80 -3.13 -6.70
CA VAL A 55 3.38 -3.40 -6.49
C VAL A 55 3.13 -4.90 -6.35
N TYR A 56 2.32 -5.27 -5.36
CA TYR A 56 1.87 -6.64 -5.14
C TYR A 56 0.35 -6.68 -5.13
N LYS A 57 -0.23 -7.63 -5.87
CA LYS A 57 -1.66 -7.90 -5.83
C LYS A 57 -1.98 -8.71 -4.58
N VAL A 58 -2.99 -8.29 -3.83
CA VAL A 58 -3.53 -9.02 -2.69
C VAL A 58 -4.69 -9.88 -3.18
N VAL A 59 -4.61 -11.17 -2.87
CA VAL A 59 -5.72 -12.12 -3.05
C VAL A 59 -6.47 -12.17 -1.74
N LEU A 60 -7.70 -11.66 -1.73
CA LEU A 60 -8.59 -11.72 -0.57
C LEU A 60 -9.51 -12.92 -0.77
N GLU A 61 -9.38 -13.91 0.10
CA GLU A 61 -10.27 -15.06 0.16
C GLU A 61 -11.22 -14.89 1.36
N GLU A 62 -12.49 -15.21 1.14
CA GLU A 62 -13.48 -15.20 2.21
C GLU A 62 -13.20 -16.36 3.17
N VAL A 63 -13.01 -16.06 4.45
CA VAL A 63 -12.90 -17.09 5.49
C VAL A 63 -14.33 -17.43 5.91
N GLN A 64 -14.75 -18.68 5.67
CA GLN A 64 -16.04 -19.15 6.19
C GLN A 64 -16.00 -19.16 7.72
N SER A 65 -16.99 -18.49 8.33
CA SER A 65 -17.23 -18.52 9.77
C SER A 65 -17.85 -19.83 10.22
#